data_AF-A0A6J4JUN0-F1
#
_entry.id   AF-A0A6J4JUN0-F1
#
_cell.length_a   1.000
_cell.length_b   1.000
_cell.length_c   1.000
_cell.angle_alpha   90.00
_cell.angle_beta   90.00
_cell.angle_gamma   90.00
#
_symmetry.space_group_name_H-M   'P 1'
#
loop_
_entity.id
_entity.type
_entity.pdbx_description
1 polymer ?
#
loop_
_entity_poly.entity_id
_entity_poly.type
_entity_poly.pdbx_seq_one_letter_code
_entity_poly.pdbx_strand_id
1 'polypeptide(L)'
;MTAPDPVLLSVVIPAYNEEAYLPAALGSLQRQSVPGGFEVIVVDNASTDGTAAVAARHGARVVREEAAGVCAARQRGPRRRADPSWCPPTPTPSTRPAG
;
A
#
# COMPACT_ATOMS: atom_id res chain seq x y z
N MET A 1 21.33 -4.54 22.87
CA MET A 1 20.01 -4.64 22.22
C MET A 1 20.21 -4.27 20.76
N THR A 2 20.39 -5.26 19.88
CA THR A 2 20.66 -5.05 18.45
C THR A 2 19.40 -4.49 17.80
N ALA A 3 19.55 -3.41 17.01
CA ALA A 3 18.47 -2.85 16.22
C ALA A 3 17.92 -3.95 15.27
N PRO A 4 16.60 -4.01 15.01
CA PRO A 4 16.06 -4.97 14.06
C PRO A 4 16.82 -4.84 12.74
N ASP A 5 17.21 -5.98 12.15
CA ASP A 5 17.84 -6.01 10.83
C ASP A 5 17.00 -5.15 9.87
N PRO A 6 17.64 -4.28 9.06
CA PRO A 6 16.91 -3.39 8.18
C PRO A 6 16.03 -4.22 7.25
N VAL A 7 14.72 -4.04 7.36
CA VAL A 7 13.74 -4.66 6.48
C VAL A 7 14.12 -4.32 5.04
N LEU A 8 14.48 -5.34 4.26
CA LEU A 8 15.01 -5.14 2.91
C LEU A 8 13.90 -4.92 1.87
N LEU A 9 12.65 -5.25 2.20
CA LEU A 9 11.51 -5.18 1.30
C LEU A 9 10.23 -4.76 2.02
N SER A 10 9.51 -3.79 1.46
CA SER A 10 8.16 -3.42 1.90
C SER A 10 7.15 -3.83 0.84
N VAL A 11 6.19 -4.67 1.19
CA VAL A 11 5.10 -5.11 0.32
C VAL A 11 3.87 -4.25 0.60
N VAL A 12 3.48 -3.44 -0.38
CA VAL A 12 2.33 -2.53 -0.25
C VAL A 12 1.13 -3.12 -1.01
N ILE A 13 0.02 -3.32 -0.30
CA ILE A 13 -1.21 -3.92 -0.82
C ILE A 13 -2.33 -2.88 -0.72
N PRO A 14 -2.73 -2.21 -1.82
CA PRO A 14 -3.98 -1.45 -1.82
C PRO A 14 -5.16 -2.41 -1.71
N ALA A 15 -6.11 -2.10 -0.83
CA ALA A 15 -7.29 -2.92 -0.58
C ALA A 15 -8.55 -2.05 -0.50
N TYR A 16 -9.63 -2.52 -1.13
CA TYR A 16 -10.97 -1.93 -1.05
C TYR A 16 -12.00 -3.05 -1.11
N ASN A 17 -12.69 -3.30 0.00
CA ASN A 17 -13.66 -4.38 0.14
C ASN A 17 -13.12 -5.77 -0.24
N GLU A 18 -11.95 -6.12 0.31
CA GLU A 18 -11.18 -7.34 0.01
C GLU A 18 -11.22 -8.37 1.16
N GLU A 19 -12.19 -8.30 2.09
CA GLU A 19 -12.21 -9.17 3.29
C GLU A 19 -12.15 -10.68 2.96
N ALA A 20 -12.70 -11.09 1.81
CA ALA A 20 -12.74 -12.48 1.36
C ALA A 20 -11.43 -12.98 0.74
N TYR A 21 -10.67 -12.10 0.07
CA TYR A 21 -9.49 -12.48 -0.71
C TYR A 21 -8.17 -12.13 -0.02
N LEU A 22 -8.18 -11.08 0.79
CA LEU A 22 -7.01 -10.60 1.52
C LEU A 22 -6.35 -11.68 2.41
N PRO A 23 -7.09 -12.58 3.10
CA PRO A 23 -6.47 -13.65 3.89
C PRO A 23 -5.57 -14.58 3.06
N ALA A 24 -5.98 -14.91 1.83
CA ALA A 24 -5.22 -15.80 0.96
C ALA A 24 -3.91 -15.15 0.49
N ALA A 25 -3.98 -13.87 0.12
CA ALA A 25 -2.81 -13.09 -0.27
C ALA A 25 -1.82 -12.93 0.89
N LEU A 26 -2.30 -12.52 2.07
CA LEU A 26 -1.48 -12.36 3.27
C LEU A 26 -0.90 -13.70 3.74
N GLY A 27 -1.69 -14.77 3.71
CA GLY A 27 -1.20 -16.12 4.02
C GLY A 27 -0.13 -16.60 3.04
N SER A 28 -0.21 -16.22 1.76
CA SER A 28 0.84 -16.52 0.78
C SER A 28 2.14 -15.79 1.11
N LEU A 29 2.07 -14.52 1.46
CA LEU A 29 3.22 -13.73 1.87
C LEU A 29 3.88 -14.32 3.13
N GLN A 30 3.10 -14.67 4.15
CA GLN A 30 3.61 -15.26 5.40
C GLN A 30 4.40 -16.57 5.19
N ARG A 31 4.17 -17.29 4.08
CA ARG A 31 4.93 -18.51 3.74
C ARG A 31 6.25 -18.22 3.02
N GLN A 32 6.50 -16.98 2.59
CA GLN A 32 7.73 -16.64 1.90
C GLN A 32 8.87 -16.39 2.89
N SER A 33 10.03 -16.95 2.59
CA SER A 33 11.28 -16.64 3.29
C SER A 33 12.11 -15.73 2.40
N VAL A 34 12.08 -14.42 2.69
CA VAL A 34 12.91 -13.42 2.00
C VAL A 34 14.13 -13.14 2.88
N PRO A 35 15.36 -13.27 2.37
CA PRO A 35 16.57 -12.89 3.10
C PRO A 35 16.48 -11.42 3.56
N GLY A 36 16.71 -11.16 4.85
CA GLY A 36 16.58 -9.82 5.45
C GLY A 36 15.15 -9.40 5.81
N GLY A 37 14.16 -10.28 5.62
CA GLY A 37 12.77 -10.04 6.00
C GLY A 37 12.04 -9.02 5.13
N PHE A 38 10.74 -8.94 5.31
CA PHE A 38 9.88 -7.96 4.66
C PHE A 38 8.76 -7.51 5.59
N GLU A 39 8.24 -6.30 5.38
CA GLU A 39 7.03 -5.83 6.03
C GLU A 39 5.86 -5.83 5.03
N VAL A 40 4.64 -5.98 5.54
CA VAL A 40 3.42 -5.86 4.73
C VAL A 40 2.64 -4.65 5.21
N ILE A 41 2.36 -3.75 4.27
CA ILE A 41 1.55 -2.54 4.48
C ILE A 41 0.29 -2.68 3.65
N VAL A 42 -0.87 -2.72 4.30
CA VAL A 42 -2.17 -2.72 3.63
C VAL A 42 -2.71 -1.30 3.64
N VAL A 43 -2.97 -0.75 2.45
CA VAL A 43 -3.60 0.56 2.29
C VAL A 43 -5.09 0.36 2.07
N ASP A 44 -5.89 0.59 3.11
CA ASP A 44 -7.35 0.49 3.09
C ASP A 44 -7.95 1.77 2.48
N ASN A 45 -8.44 1.67 1.24
CA ASN A 45 -9.01 2.77 0.47
C ASN A 45 -10.52 2.92 0.76
N ALA A 46 -10.84 3.18 2.03
CA ALA A 46 -12.21 3.34 2.55
C ALA A 46 -13.11 2.10 2.37
N SER A 47 -12.61 0.91 2.72
CA SER A 47 -13.46 -0.29 2.75
C SER A 47 -14.59 -0.15 3.76
N THR A 48 -15.77 -0.63 3.39
CA THR A 48 -16.97 -0.68 4.24
C THR A 48 -17.17 -2.04 4.90
N ASP A 49 -16.30 -3.00 4.59
CA ASP A 49 -16.31 -4.38 5.09
C ASP A 49 -15.23 -4.62 6.16
N GLY A 50 -14.95 -5.89 6.47
CA GLY A 50 -13.94 -6.32 7.44
C GLY A 50 -12.48 -6.21 6.98
N THR A 51 -12.18 -5.65 5.79
CA THR A 51 -10.83 -5.64 5.18
C THR A 51 -9.72 -5.21 6.13
N ALA A 52 -9.89 -4.07 6.80
CA ALA A 52 -8.88 -3.55 7.73
C ALA A 52 -8.67 -4.48 8.95
N ALA A 53 -9.73 -5.10 9.46
CA ALA A 53 -9.66 -6.00 10.60
C ALA A 53 -8.95 -7.31 10.23
N VAL A 54 -9.23 -7.81 9.02
CA VAL A 54 -8.53 -8.97 8.44
C VAL A 54 -7.04 -8.67 8.31
N ALA A 55 -6.68 -7.55 7.68
CA ALA A 55 -5.28 -7.14 7.50
C ALA A 55 -4.51 -7.10 8.83
N ALA A 56 -5.07 -6.46 9.85
CA ALA A 56 -4.47 -6.35 11.17
C ALA A 56 -4.30 -7.72 11.85
N ARG A 57 -5.28 -8.62 11.74
CA ARG A 57 -5.21 -9.99 12.29
C ARG A 57 -4.07 -10.83 11.69
N HIS A 58 -3.71 -10.55 10.44
CA HIS A 58 -2.60 -11.20 9.76
C HIS A 58 -1.24 -10.54 10.03
N GLY A 59 -1.18 -9.54 10.92
CA GLY A 59 0.07 -8.84 11.28
C GLY A 59 0.52 -7.81 10.26
N ALA A 60 -0.33 -7.45 9.29
CA ALA A 60 -0.02 -6.36 8.36
C ALA A 60 -0.23 -5.01 9.02
N ARG A 61 0.60 -4.04 8.64
CA ARG A 61 0.42 -2.64 9.03
C ARG A 61 -0.68 -2.02 8.17
N VAL A 62 -1.78 -1.60 8.78
CA VAL A 62 -2.91 -1.00 8.06
C VAL A 62 -2.78 0.51 8.02
N VAL A 63 -2.87 1.09 6.84
CA VAL A 63 -2.93 2.54 6.58
C VAL A 63 -4.28 2.82 5.94
N ARG A 64 -5.13 3.61 6.60
CA ARG A 64 -6.40 4.04 6.00
C ARG A 64 -6.21 5.29 5.15
N GLU A 65 -6.84 5.29 3.99
CA GLU A 65 -6.89 6.41 3.07
C GLU A 65 -8.35 6.79 2.81
N GLU A 66 -8.73 7.99 3.25
CA GLU A 66 -10.09 8.53 3.08
C GLU A 66 -10.28 9.20 1.71
N ALA A 67 -9.19 9.47 0.98
CA ALA A 67 -9.22 10.08 -0.34
C ALA A 67 -9.16 8.98 -1.43
N ALA A 68 -10.29 8.70 -2.05
CA ALA A 68 -10.39 7.73 -3.14
C ALA A 68 -9.39 8.05 -4.27
N GLY A 69 -8.32 7.25 -4.38
CA GLY A 69 -7.32 7.44 -5.43
C GLY A 69 -6.12 6.50 -5.33
N VAL A 70 -6.06 5.53 -6.25
CA VAL A 70 -4.97 4.54 -6.43
C VAL A 70 -3.55 5.17 -6.46
N CYS A 71 -3.43 6.45 -6.82
CA CYS A 71 -2.16 7.16 -6.88
C CYS A 71 -1.59 7.56 -5.51
N ALA A 72 -2.42 7.87 -4.52
CA ALA A 72 -1.97 8.30 -3.19
C ALA A 72 -1.51 7.10 -2.33
N ALA A 73 -2.19 5.95 -2.50
CA ALA A 73 -1.83 4.68 -1.88
C ALA A 73 -0.42 4.18 -2.26
N ARG A 74 -0.01 4.40 -3.53
CA ARG A 74 1.33 4.03 -4.01
C ARG A 74 2.44 4.93 -3.46
N GLN A 75 2.17 6.21 -3.25
CA GLN A 75 3.18 7.20 -2.84
C GLN A 75 3.47 7.20 -1.33
N ARG A 76 2.58 6.63 -0.50
CA ARG A 76 2.76 6.60 0.96
C ARG A 76 3.44 5.34 1.50
N GLY A 77 3.59 4.31 0.68
CA GLY A 77 4.26 3.05 1.04
C GLY A 77 5.73 3.22 1.45
N PRO A 78 6.58 3.87 0.65
CA PRO A 78 8.00 4.02 0.99
C PRO A 78 8.30 5.40 1.59
N ARG A 79 8.22 5.55 2.92
CA ARG A 79 8.80 6.73 3.61
C ARG A 79 10.33 6.67 3.78
N ARG A 80 11.05 5.88 2.96
CA ARG A 80 12.50 6.02 2.81
C ARG A 80 12.87 6.20 1.33
N ARG A 81 13.33 7.43 1.04
CA ARG A 81 13.87 7.96 -0.22
C ARG A 81 12.89 7.93 -1.40
N ALA A 82 11.90 8.84 -1.34
CA ALA A 82 11.18 9.26 -2.53
C ALA A 82 12.18 9.90 -3.52
N ASP A 83 12.36 9.25 -4.67
CA ASP A 83 12.93 9.89 -5.85
C ASP A 83 11.80 10.71 -6.51
N PRO A 84 11.94 12.05 -6.62
CA PRO A 84 10.90 12.90 -7.21
C PRO A 84 10.76 12.75 -8.73
N SER A 85 11.59 11.94 -9.40
CA SER A 85 11.55 11.80 -10.87
C SER A 85 10.43 10.90 -11.41
N TRP A 86 9.69 10.19 -10.57
CA TRP A 86 8.73 9.17 -11.02
C TRP A 86 7.31 9.68 -11.32
N CYS A 87 7.04 10.99 -11.25
CA CYS A 87 5.73 11.52 -11.63
C CYS A 87 5.84 12.38 -12.90
N PRO A 88 5.40 11.92 -14.08
CA PRO A 88 5.06 12.87 -15.12
C PRO A 88 3.90 13.75 -14.60
N PRO A 89 3.92 15.07 -14.83
CA PRO A 89 2.80 15.91 -14.47
C PRO A 89 1.55 15.41 -15.20
N THR A 90 0.45 15.22 -14.47
CA THR A 90 -0.87 14.99 -15.08
C THR A 90 -1.11 16.09 -16.12
N PRO A 91 -1.55 15.77 -17.36
CA PRO A 91 -1.91 16.82 -18.29
C PRO A 91 -3.04 17.65 -17.67
N THR A 92 -2.77 18.93 -17.44
CA THR A 92 -3.76 19.96 -17.12
C THR A 92 -4.95 19.83 -18.07
N PRO A 93 -6.20 20.02 -17.61
CA PRO A 93 -7.33 20.07 -18.52
C PRO A 93 -7.08 21.20 -19.53
N SER A 94 -6.90 20.81 -20.78
CA SER A 94 -6.82 21.72 -21.93
C SER A 94 -8.14 22.49 -22.02
N THR A 95 -8.15 23.72 -21.53
CA THR A 95 -9.13 24.72 -21.99
C THR A 95 -8.82 25.03 -23.44
N ARG A 96 -9.54 24.35 -24.35
CA ARG A 96 -9.70 24.78 -25.74
C ARG A 96 -10.48 26.11 -25.72
N PRO A 97 -9.96 27.23 -26.23
CA PRO A 97 -10.85 28.34 -26.57
C PRO A 97 -11.67 27.94 -27.80
N ALA A 98 -12.99 28.10 -27.69
CA ALA A 98 -13.86 28.23 -28.85
C ALA A 98 -13.76 29.69 -29.32
N GLY A 99 -13.48 29.89 -30.62
CA GLY A 99 -13.46 31.22 -31.25
C GLY A 99 -12.16 31.48 -32.00
#